data_AF-A0A254Q9U6-F1
#
_entry.id   AF-A0A254Q9U6-F1
#
_cell.length_a   1.000
_cell.length_b   1.000
_cell.length_c   1.000
_cell.angle_alpha   90.00
_cell.angle_beta   90.00
_cell.angle_gamma   90.00
#
_symmetry.space_group_name_H-M   'P 1'
#
loop_
_entity.id
_entity.type
_entity.pdbx_description
1 polymer ?
#
loop_
_entity_poly.entity_id
_entity_poly.type
_entity_poly.pdbx_seq_one_letter_code
_entity_poly.pdbx_strand_id
1 'polypeptide(L)'
;MKKLFIICLLLLPLGAEARRGYAYQSSFESYGEGYAKNLANLANDRLANLPAEQREKCEQRYGHILNDGLIDIRVAMGYLDWTTGSPVNTGGRKMGYSPSIDIGAYYALRELITSRCRGNLQLCRFEETPGNPYVFTKNVNVHGRQVRARIEIQFASASEYLDQNVGSPRQQERTAFMQNYYDQALQYADAAFYFGHSRNGGGPDFAPPKFIPGTNKVNYAGYYKKYRPGFNKMLQSLSNPSRQADVIGMMSCNSRDNFMSKLRSTARNSGVITSTAVLTVEEVYTAMIGGMDGLLRGQCQKSYYKSLRMTERNANNITMDGMFE
;
A
#
# COMPACT_ATOMS: atom_id res chain seq x y z
N MET A 1 -33.50 -52.96 31.90
CA MET A 1 -32.45 -51.93 31.81
C MET A 1 -32.08 -51.73 30.34
N LYS A 2 -32.62 -50.70 29.67
CA LYS A 2 -32.28 -50.36 28.28
C LYS A 2 -31.25 -49.23 28.29
N LYS A 3 -30.04 -49.49 27.77
CA LYS A 3 -28.97 -48.48 27.65
C LYS A 3 -29.23 -47.63 26.40
N LEU A 4 -29.37 -46.32 26.59
CA LEU A 4 -29.52 -45.32 25.55
C LEU A 4 -28.11 -44.88 25.10
N PHE A 5 -27.72 -45.22 23.88
CA PHE A 5 -26.49 -44.71 23.25
C PHE A 5 -26.78 -43.35 22.63
N ILE A 6 -26.26 -42.28 23.22
CA ILE A 6 -26.27 -40.95 22.62
C ILE A 6 -25.08 -40.87 21.67
N ILE A 7 -25.37 -40.95 20.36
CA ILE A 7 -24.38 -40.70 19.31
C ILE A 7 -24.30 -39.18 19.13
N CYS A 8 -23.26 -38.55 19.68
CA CYS A 8 -22.89 -37.19 19.32
C CYS A 8 -22.37 -37.20 17.87
N LEU A 9 -23.24 -36.86 16.90
CA LEU A 9 -22.79 -36.47 15.56
C LEU A 9 -21.98 -35.18 15.69
N LEU A 10 -20.66 -35.29 15.62
CA LEU A 10 -19.76 -34.18 15.32
C LEU A 10 -20.08 -33.70 13.90
N LEU A 11 -20.94 -32.69 13.81
CA LEU A 11 -21.12 -31.89 12.61
C LEU A 11 -19.81 -31.12 12.37
N LEU A 12 -18.88 -31.74 11.64
CA LEU A 12 -17.76 -31.02 11.04
C LEU A 12 -18.37 -29.98 10.08
N PRO A 13 -18.07 -28.68 10.23
CA PRO A 13 -18.51 -27.69 9.26
C PRO A 13 -17.78 -27.98 7.95
N LEU A 14 -18.49 -28.63 7.02
CA LEU A 14 -18.14 -28.69 5.60
C LEU A 14 -18.41 -27.31 4.99
N GLY A 15 -17.63 -26.32 5.43
CA GLY A 15 -17.61 -24.97 4.90
C GLY A 15 -16.33 -24.74 4.11
N ALA A 16 -15.99 -25.64 3.18
CA ALA A 16 -15.06 -25.30 2.12
C ALA A 16 -15.81 -24.43 1.11
N GLU A 17 -16.18 -23.21 1.51
CA GLU A 17 -16.48 -22.18 0.52
C GLU A 17 -15.22 -22.07 -0.34
N ALA A 18 -15.32 -22.48 -1.59
CA ALA A 18 -14.27 -22.24 -2.57
C ALA A 18 -14.02 -20.73 -2.54
N ARG A 19 -12.90 -20.31 -1.93
CA ARG A 19 -12.45 -18.93 -1.90
C ARG A 19 -12.57 -18.45 -3.35
N ARG A 20 -13.56 -17.59 -3.64
CA ARG A 20 -13.67 -16.95 -4.95
C ARG A 20 -12.45 -16.03 -5.06
N GLY A 21 -11.35 -16.58 -5.56
CA GLY A 21 -10.09 -15.86 -5.66
C GLY A 21 -10.25 -14.73 -6.66
N TYR A 22 -9.94 -13.52 -6.21
CA TYR A 22 -9.70 -12.42 -7.13
C TYR A 22 -8.47 -12.74 -7.97
N ALA A 23 -8.45 -12.26 -9.22
CA ALA A 23 -7.31 -12.33 -10.10
C ALA A 23 -6.07 -11.81 -9.38
N TYR A 24 -4.99 -12.61 -9.46
CA TYR A 24 -3.69 -12.31 -8.85
C TYR A 24 -3.67 -12.25 -7.31
N GLN A 25 -4.79 -12.47 -6.60
CA GLN A 25 -4.81 -12.47 -5.13
C GLN A 25 -3.78 -13.45 -4.56
N SER A 26 -3.74 -14.69 -5.05
CA SER A 26 -2.78 -15.69 -4.59
C SER A 26 -1.32 -15.32 -4.87
N SER A 27 -1.05 -14.60 -5.96
CA SER A 27 0.28 -14.06 -6.24
C SER A 27 0.66 -13.00 -5.21
N PHE A 28 -0.23 -12.06 -4.91
CA PHE A 28 0.00 -11.04 -3.88
C PHE A 28 0.11 -11.62 -2.46
N GLU A 29 -0.66 -12.67 -2.14
CA GLU A 29 -0.52 -13.42 -0.89
C GLU A 29 0.88 -14.02 -0.79
N SER A 30 1.37 -14.67 -1.86
CA SER A 30 2.72 -15.23 -1.90
C SER A 30 3.80 -14.17 -1.72
N TYR A 31 3.68 -13.03 -2.41
CA TYR A 31 4.61 -11.90 -2.26
C TYR A 31 4.62 -11.36 -0.82
N GLY A 32 3.44 -11.12 -0.26
CA GLY A 32 3.27 -10.60 1.09
C GLY A 32 3.81 -11.57 2.15
N GLU A 33 3.48 -12.85 2.04
CA GLU A 33 3.98 -13.88 2.97
C GLU A 33 5.50 -14.06 2.89
N GLY A 34 6.05 -14.09 1.67
CA GLY A 34 7.49 -14.21 1.45
C GLY A 34 8.22 -13.05 2.10
N TYR A 35 7.75 -11.82 1.89
CA TYR A 35 8.37 -10.64 2.48
C TYR A 35 8.17 -10.55 3.99
N ALA A 36 6.99 -10.90 4.50
CA ALA A 36 6.70 -10.94 5.94
C ALA A 36 7.62 -11.91 6.69
N LYS A 37 8.00 -13.04 6.08
CA LYS A 37 9.00 -13.97 6.66
C LYS A 37 10.36 -13.29 6.84
N ASN A 38 10.78 -12.45 5.90
CA ASN A 38 12.03 -11.71 6.00
C ASN A 38 11.96 -10.66 7.13
N LEU A 39 10.83 -9.96 7.25
CA LEU A 39 10.60 -8.95 8.30
C LEU A 39 10.47 -9.55 9.71
N ALA A 40 9.96 -10.77 9.83
CA ALA A 40 9.67 -11.42 11.12
C ALA A 40 10.87 -11.47 12.07
N ASN A 41 12.09 -11.45 11.55
CA ASN A 41 13.32 -11.51 12.35
C ASN A 41 13.91 -10.13 12.68
N LEU A 42 13.35 -9.04 12.17
CA LEU A 42 13.81 -7.70 12.50
C LEU A 42 13.40 -7.33 13.92
N ALA A 43 14.28 -6.62 14.63
CA ALA A 43 13.98 -6.05 15.92
C ALA A 43 13.27 -4.70 15.78
N ASN A 44 12.58 -4.30 16.84
CA ASN A 44 12.10 -2.92 17.00
C ASN A 44 13.27 -2.08 17.51
N ASP A 45 13.32 -0.81 17.13
CA ASP A 45 14.34 0.09 17.65
C ASP A 45 14.01 0.53 19.07
N ARG A 46 15.06 0.61 19.90
CA ARG A 46 15.00 1.21 21.23
C ARG A 46 15.75 2.52 21.17
N LEU A 47 15.06 3.64 21.42
CA LEU A 47 15.67 4.98 21.36
C LEU A 47 16.92 5.09 22.22
N ALA A 48 16.93 4.45 23.39
CA ALA A 48 18.07 4.42 24.31
C ALA A 48 19.34 3.80 23.70
N ASN A 49 19.20 2.96 22.67
CA ASN A 49 20.33 2.31 22.00
C ASN A 49 20.84 3.10 20.78
N LEU A 50 20.16 4.17 20.40
CA LEU A 50 20.55 4.99 19.25
C LEU A 50 21.56 6.08 19.66
N PRO A 51 22.52 6.40 18.80
CA PRO A 51 23.35 7.61 18.94
C PRO A 51 22.47 8.85 19.15
N ALA A 52 22.96 9.83 19.93
CA ALA A 52 22.17 11.00 20.32
C ALA A 52 21.52 11.73 19.13
N GLU A 53 22.30 11.99 18.06
CA GLU A 53 21.80 12.63 16.84
C GLU A 53 20.68 11.82 16.16
N GLN A 54 20.85 10.50 16.05
CA GLN A 54 19.84 9.63 15.42
C GLN A 54 18.58 9.50 16.28
N ARG A 55 18.75 9.49 17.60
CA ARG A 55 17.64 9.48 18.55
C ARG A 55 16.82 10.76 18.43
N GLU A 56 17.45 11.93 18.41
CA GLU A 56 16.76 13.22 18.24
C GLU A 56 15.93 13.25 16.94
N LYS A 57 16.54 12.86 15.80
CA LYS A 57 15.80 12.79 14.52
C LYS A 57 14.65 11.80 14.56
N CYS A 58 14.82 10.65 15.24
CA CYS A 58 13.76 9.66 15.35
C CYS A 58 12.63 10.13 16.27
N GLU A 59 12.96 10.73 17.41
CA GLU A 59 12.01 11.35 18.34
C GLU A 59 11.25 12.49 17.67
N GLN A 60 11.92 13.32 16.87
CA GLN A 60 11.26 14.35 16.08
C GLN A 60 10.26 13.73 15.10
N ARG A 61 10.64 12.66 14.40
CA ARG A 61 9.78 12.02 13.41
C ARG A 61 8.56 11.34 14.03
N TYR A 62 8.75 10.64 15.15
CA TYR A 62 7.66 9.95 15.84
C TYR A 62 6.95 10.82 16.88
N GLY A 63 7.43 12.05 17.13
CA GLY A 63 6.94 12.91 18.19
C GLY A 63 5.45 13.22 18.05
N HIS A 64 5.00 13.54 16.83
CA HIS A 64 3.59 13.76 16.54
C HIS A 64 2.74 12.53 16.88
N ILE A 65 3.09 11.37 16.31
CA ILE A 65 2.46 10.06 16.56
C ILE A 65 2.37 9.74 18.05
N LEU A 66 3.48 9.92 18.79
CA LEU A 66 3.57 9.56 20.21
C LEU A 66 2.80 10.53 21.12
N ASN A 67 2.53 11.75 20.66
CA ASN A 67 1.75 12.75 21.38
C ASN A 67 0.24 12.58 21.11
N ASP A 68 -0.12 12.30 19.86
CA ASP A 68 -1.51 12.11 19.44
C ASP A 68 -2.06 10.72 19.82
N GLY A 69 -1.16 9.77 20.09
CA GLY A 69 -1.51 8.41 20.52
C GLY A 69 -2.08 7.53 19.40
N LEU A 70 -1.98 7.99 18.15
CA LEU A 70 -2.46 7.33 16.95
C LEU A 70 -1.37 7.28 15.88
N ILE A 71 -1.23 6.13 15.23
CA ILE A 71 -0.53 5.98 13.94
C ILE A 71 -1.62 5.79 12.88
N ASP A 72 -1.83 6.76 11.99
CA ASP A 72 -2.76 6.67 10.86
C ASP A 72 -2.00 6.41 9.55
N ILE A 73 -2.10 5.20 9.04
CA ILE A 73 -1.53 4.76 7.77
C ILE A 73 -2.65 4.60 6.76
N ARG A 74 -2.54 5.24 5.61
CA ARG A 74 -3.52 5.16 4.53
C ARG A 74 -2.87 4.68 3.24
N VAL A 75 -3.46 3.64 2.65
CA VAL A 75 -2.98 3.00 1.42
C VAL A 75 -4.01 3.20 0.32
N ALA A 76 -3.65 3.98 -0.70
CA ALA A 76 -4.41 4.15 -1.90
C ALA A 76 -3.87 3.24 -3.01
N MET A 77 -4.55 2.12 -3.24
CA MET A 77 -4.27 1.28 -4.40
C MET A 77 -4.83 1.95 -5.64
N GLY A 78 -3.94 2.40 -6.53
CA GLY A 78 -4.25 3.01 -7.81
C GLY A 78 -4.93 2.03 -8.76
N TYR A 79 -5.40 2.55 -9.90
CA TYR A 79 -5.91 1.69 -10.95
C TYR A 79 -4.75 0.94 -11.59
N LEU A 80 -4.50 -0.27 -11.07
CA LEU A 80 -3.33 -1.08 -11.40
C LEU A 80 -3.72 -2.08 -12.48
N ASP A 81 -3.55 -1.68 -13.74
CA ASP A 81 -3.85 -2.53 -14.89
C ASP A 81 -2.63 -3.28 -15.42
N TRP A 82 -2.85 -4.47 -15.95
CA TRP A 82 -1.81 -5.28 -16.58
C TRP A 82 -1.48 -4.79 -18.01
N THR A 83 -0.55 -3.84 -18.15
CA THR A 83 -0.29 -3.08 -19.40
C THR A 83 0.46 -3.83 -20.52
N THR A 84 0.34 -5.15 -20.63
CA THR A 84 1.09 -5.91 -21.67
C THR A 84 0.50 -5.79 -23.08
N GLY A 85 -0.74 -5.29 -23.21
CA GLY A 85 -1.42 -5.20 -24.50
C GLY A 85 -1.82 -6.56 -25.08
N SER A 86 -1.76 -7.63 -24.29
CA SER A 86 -2.17 -8.99 -24.64
C SER A 86 -3.32 -9.47 -23.74
N PRO A 87 -4.15 -10.42 -24.21
CA PRO A 87 -5.17 -11.04 -23.36
C PRO A 87 -4.52 -11.73 -22.16
N VAL A 88 -5.12 -11.56 -21.00
CA VAL A 88 -4.72 -12.20 -19.75
C VAL A 88 -5.67 -13.35 -19.44
N ASN A 89 -5.11 -14.52 -19.16
CA ASN A 89 -5.82 -15.66 -18.60
C ASN A 89 -5.17 -16.00 -17.25
N THR A 90 -5.95 -16.08 -16.18
CA THR A 90 -5.44 -16.43 -14.85
C THR A 90 -6.44 -17.29 -14.10
N GLY A 91 -5.97 -18.35 -13.44
CA GLY A 91 -6.84 -19.30 -12.72
C GLY A 91 -7.95 -19.91 -13.59
N GLY A 92 -7.69 -20.13 -14.89
CA GLY A 92 -8.69 -20.61 -15.85
C GLY A 92 -9.75 -19.58 -16.28
N ARG A 93 -9.69 -18.34 -15.77
CA ARG A 93 -10.58 -17.23 -16.15
C ARG A 93 -9.96 -16.41 -17.28
N LYS A 94 -10.72 -16.12 -18.32
CA LYS A 94 -10.36 -15.16 -19.37
C LYS A 94 -10.65 -13.75 -18.87
N MET A 95 -9.61 -12.98 -18.57
CA MET A 95 -9.72 -11.64 -17.99
C MET A 95 -9.73 -10.51 -19.02
N GLY A 96 -9.51 -10.83 -20.30
CA GLY A 96 -9.45 -9.83 -21.37
C GLY A 96 -8.14 -9.06 -21.38
N TYR A 97 -8.15 -7.82 -21.85
CA TYR A 97 -6.97 -6.97 -21.93
C TYR A 97 -6.84 -6.09 -20.70
N SER A 98 -5.62 -5.99 -20.16
CA SER A 98 -5.26 -5.13 -19.03
C SER A 98 -6.26 -5.17 -17.85
N PRO A 99 -6.57 -6.36 -17.31
CA PRO A 99 -7.39 -6.44 -16.10
C PRO A 99 -6.75 -5.63 -14.97
N SER A 100 -7.60 -5.12 -14.08
CA SER A 100 -7.11 -4.50 -12.87
C SER A 100 -6.78 -5.57 -11.83
N ILE A 101 -5.72 -5.34 -11.05
CA ILE A 101 -5.22 -6.29 -10.05
C ILE A 101 -5.18 -5.69 -8.64
N ASP A 102 -5.64 -4.45 -8.47
CA ASP A 102 -5.70 -3.74 -7.18
C ASP A 102 -6.70 -4.38 -6.20
N ILE A 103 -7.80 -4.96 -6.69
CA ILE A 103 -8.74 -5.70 -5.84
C ILE A 103 -8.06 -6.94 -5.24
N GLY A 104 -7.37 -7.73 -6.05
CA GLY A 104 -6.60 -8.89 -5.57
C GLY A 104 -5.50 -8.50 -4.59
N ALA A 105 -4.78 -7.40 -4.86
CA ALA A 105 -3.77 -6.85 -3.95
C ALA A 105 -4.38 -6.44 -2.60
N TYR A 106 -5.55 -5.80 -2.60
CA TYR A 106 -6.28 -5.42 -1.38
C TYR A 106 -6.61 -6.65 -0.53
N TYR A 107 -7.22 -7.68 -1.11
CA TYR A 107 -7.62 -8.86 -0.35
C TYR A 107 -6.42 -9.64 0.19
N ALA A 108 -5.33 -9.72 -0.56
CA ALA A 108 -4.08 -10.31 -0.09
C ALA A 108 -3.47 -9.52 1.09
N LEU A 109 -3.46 -8.17 1.01
CA LEU A 109 -2.94 -7.32 2.08
C LEU A 109 -3.81 -7.40 3.33
N ARG A 110 -5.13 -7.43 3.15
CA ARG A 110 -6.12 -7.65 4.22
C ARG A 110 -5.87 -8.98 4.93
N GLU A 111 -5.65 -10.06 4.19
CA GLU A 111 -5.34 -11.38 4.78
C GLU A 111 -4.04 -11.32 5.59
N LEU A 112 -2.98 -10.72 5.06
CA LEU A 112 -1.73 -10.53 5.81
C LEU A 112 -1.94 -9.74 7.12
N ILE A 113 -2.63 -8.60 7.05
CA ILE A 113 -2.86 -7.68 8.17
C ILE A 113 -3.72 -8.32 9.27
N THR A 114 -4.69 -9.15 8.91
CA THR A 114 -5.60 -9.83 9.85
C THR A 114 -5.07 -11.19 10.32
N SER A 115 -4.03 -11.72 9.67
CA SER A 115 -3.43 -13.02 10.01
C SER A 115 -2.72 -13.02 11.37
N ARG A 116 -2.40 -14.23 11.85
CA ARG A 116 -1.55 -14.39 13.03
C ARG A 116 -0.13 -13.89 12.74
N CYS A 117 0.42 -13.12 13.67
CA CYS A 117 1.81 -12.68 13.60
C CYS A 117 2.80 -13.84 13.62
N ARG A 118 3.86 -13.70 12.83
CA ARG A 118 5.05 -14.57 12.80
C ARG A 118 6.25 -13.75 13.30
N GLY A 119 7.00 -14.30 14.26
CA GLY A 119 8.13 -13.60 14.87
C GLY A 119 7.75 -12.22 15.41
N ASN A 120 8.54 -11.21 15.05
CA ASN A 120 8.38 -9.83 15.51
C ASN A 120 7.51 -8.95 14.59
N LEU A 121 6.90 -9.52 13.54
CA LEU A 121 6.07 -8.77 12.59
C LEU A 121 4.99 -7.95 13.33
N GLN A 122 4.84 -6.67 12.96
CA GLN A 122 3.80 -5.80 13.50
C GLN A 122 2.61 -5.64 12.56
N LEU A 123 2.82 -5.77 11.25
CA LEU A 123 1.76 -5.74 10.23
C LEU A 123 0.94 -7.05 10.18
N CYS A 124 0.27 -7.39 11.28
CA CYS A 124 -0.53 -8.60 11.50
C CYS A 124 -1.40 -8.44 12.76
N ARG A 125 -2.40 -9.31 12.93
CA ARG A 125 -3.39 -9.30 14.04
C ARG A 125 -4.11 -7.96 14.22
N PHE A 126 -4.32 -7.21 13.15
CA PHE A 126 -5.26 -6.11 13.23
C PHE A 126 -6.68 -6.64 13.19
N GLU A 127 -7.56 -5.92 13.87
CA GLU A 127 -8.99 -6.17 13.85
C GLU A 127 -9.64 -5.27 12.81
N GLU A 128 -10.53 -5.86 12.00
CA GLU A 128 -11.36 -5.08 11.07
C GLU A 128 -12.37 -4.26 11.86
N THR A 129 -12.56 -3.00 11.47
CA THR A 129 -13.55 -2.13 12.10
C THR A 129 -14.95 -2.64 11.76
N PRO A 130 -15.83 -2.88 12.73
CA PRO A 130 -17.19 -3.33 12.45
C PRO A 130 -17.92 -2.40 11.48
N GLY A 131 -18.47 -2.96 10.40
CA GLY A 131 -19.17 -2.20 9.37
C GLY A 131 -18.26 -1.47 8.36
N ASN A 132 -16.94 -1.49 8.53
CA ASN A 132 -16.00 -0.91 7.57
C ASN A 132 -14.84 -1.87 7.29
N PRO A 133 -14.92 -2.69 6.23
CA PRO A 133 -13.91 -3.71 5.94
C PRO A 133 -12.56 -3.12 5.48
N TYR A 134 -12.49 -1.81 5.22
CA TYR A 134 -11.31 -1.12 4.72
C TYR A 134 -10.44 -0.52 5.83
N VAL A 135 -10.90 -0.53 7.09
CA VAL A 135 -10.21 0.07 8.23
C VAL A 135 -9.86 -0.99 9.25
N PHE A 136 -8.58 -1.08 9.57
CA PHE A 136 -7.99 -2.06 10.46
C PHE A 136 -7.37 -1.35 11.66
N THR A 137 -7.60 -1.84 12.88
CA THR A 137 -6.98 -1.23 14.07
C THR A 137 -6.31 -2.25 14.98
N LYS A 138 -5.25 -1.82 15.66
CA LYS A 138 -4.50 -2.63 16.64
C LYS A 138 -3.74 -1.72 17.58
N ASN A 139 -3.50 -2.13 18.82
CA ASN A 139 -2.50 -1.45 19.65
C ASN A 139 -1.10 -1.97 19.32
N VAL A 140 -0.14 -1.06 19.18
CA VAL A 140 1.29 -1.37 18.96
C VAL A 140 2.14 -0.67 20.02
N ASN A 141 3.32 -1.22 20.29
CA ASN A 141 4.29 -0.59 21.19
C ASN A 141 5.38 0.08 20.36
N VAL A 142 5.41 1.41 20.39
CA VAL A 142 6.41 2.24 19.72
C VAL A 142 7.22 2.95 20.79
N HIS A 143 8.53 2.68 20.81
CA HIS A 143 9.48 3.29 21.75
C HIS A 143 9.06 3.21 23.23
N GLY A 144 8.42 2.11 23.63
CA GLY A 144 7.98 1.88 25.02
C GLY A 144 6.61 2.46 25.34
N ARG A 145 5.95 3.15 24.39
CA ARG A 145 4.59 3.67 24.53
C ARG A 145 3.62 2.81 23.73
N GLN A 146 2.49 2.47 24.34
CA GLN A 146 1.39 1.84 23.64
C GLN A 146 0.60 2.91 22.88
N VAL A 147 0.49 2.76 21.57
CA VAL A 147 -0.27 3.65 20.69
C VAL A 147 -1.26 2.84 19.87
N ARG A 148 -2.38 3.46 19.48
CA ARG A 148 -3.32 2.83 18.56
C ARG A 148 -2.78 2.99 17.15
N ALA A 149 -2.71 1.91 16.37
CA ALA A 149 -2.49 1.96 14.94
C ALA A 149 -3.81 1.79 14.20
N ARG A 150 -4.01 2.60 13.18
CA ARG A 150 -5.10 2.55 12.21
C ARG A 150 -4.48 2.40 10.83
N ILE A 151 -4.92 1.39 10.09
CA ILE A 151 -4.57 1.22 8.69
C ILE A 151 -5.88 1.30 7.90
N GLU A 152 -5.97 2.21 6.95
CA GLU A 152 -7.05 2.22 5.97
C GLU A 152 -6.51 1.87 4.59
N ILE A 153 -7.18 0.97 3.88
CA ILE A 153 -6.76 0.51 2.55
C ILE A 153 -7.95 0.60 1.62
N GLN A 154 -7.82 1.41 0.57
CA GLN A 154 -8.83 1.57 -0.47
C GLN A 154 -8.23 1.27 -1.85
N PHE A 155 -9.06 0.85 -2.80
CA PHE A 155 -8.64 0.49 -4.15
C PHE A 155 -9.50 1.14 -5.24
N ALA A 156 -8.95 1.34 -6.44
CA ALA A 156 -9.52 2.19 -7.48
C ALA A 156 -10.52 1.52 -8.41
N SER A 157 -10.45 0.21 -8.58
CA SER A 157 -11.27 -0.46 -9.58
C SER A 157 -12.67 -0.80 -9.07
N ALA A 158 -13.68 -0.62 -9.92
CA ALA A 158 -15.04 -1.07 -9.66
C ALA A 158 -15.22 -2.57 -9.93
N SER A 159 -14.47 -3.13 -10.89
CA SER A 159 -14.33 -4.56 -11.13
C SER A 159 -12.91 -4.91 -11.62
N GLU A 160 -12.60 -6.20 -11.75
CA GLU A 160 -11.31 -6.68 -12.28
C GLU A 160 -11.18 -6.52 -13.81
N TYR A 161 -12.29 -6.23 -14.49
CA TYR A 161 -12.39 -6.28 -15.95
C TYR A 161 -12.38 -4.87 -16.53
N LEU A 162 -11.43 -4.61 -17.43
CA LEU A 162 -11.25 -3.28 -18.02
C LEU A 162 -12.49 -2.77 -18.75
N ASP A 163 -13.16 -3.63 -19.52
CA ASP A 163 -14.36 -3.30 -20.30
C ASP A 163 -15.57 -2.91 -19.43
N GLN A 164 -15.62 -3.39 -18.19
CA GLN A 164 -16.64 -3.00 -17.21
C GLN A 164 -16.29 -1.69 -16.48
N ASN A 165 -15.01 -1.31 -16.47
CA ASN A 165 -14.54 -0.09 -15.81
C ASN A 165 -14.49 1.10 -16.78
N VAL A 166 -14.09 0.89 -18.04
CA VAL A 166 -13.96 1.98 -19.02
C VAL A 166 -15.34 2.56 -19.35
N GLY A 167 -15.52 3.84 -19.05
CA GLY A 167 -16.74 4.58 -19.35
C GLY A 167 -17.91 4.31 -18.39
N SER A 168 -17.77 3.39 -17.43
CA SER A 168 -18.88 3.09 -16.52
C SER A 168 -19.05 4.17 -15.44
N PRO A 169 -20.29 4.59 -15.12
CA PRO A 169 -20.56 5.57 -14.04
C PRO A 169 -19.99 5.12 -12.69
N ARG A 170 -20.14 3.83 -12.37
CA ARG A 170 -19.60 3.24 -11.13
C ARG A 170 -18.09 3.41 -11.00
N GLN A 171 -17.34 3.22 -12.10
CA GLN A 171 -15.89 3.46 -12.07
C GLN A 171 -15.56 4.94 -11.95
N GLN A 172 -16.35 5.84 -12.54
CA GLN A 172 -16.14 7.29 -12.40
C GLN A 172 -16.33 7.74 -10.95
N GLU A 173 -17.39 7.28 -10.29
CA GLU A 173 -17.63 7.50 -8.87
C GLU A 173 -16.48 6.96 -8.02
N ARG A 174 -16.03 5.73 -8.30
CA ARG A 174 -14.90 5.11 -7.59
C ARG A 174 -13.59 5.89 -7.79
N THR A 175 -13.35 6.38 -9.00
CA THR A 175 -12.20 7.22 -9.34
C THR A 175 -12.22 8.52 -8.54
N ALA A 176 -13.38 9.20 -8.48
CA ALA A 176 -13.54 10.44 -7.72
C ALA A 176 -13.35 10.22 -6.21
N PHE A 177 -13.96 9.15 -5.67
CA PHE A 177 -13.77 8.73 -4.29
C PHE A 177 -12.29 8.49 -3.97
N MET A 178 -11.59 7.71 -4.78
CA MET A 178 -10.19 7.38 -4.54
C MET A 178 -9.26 8.58 -4.64
N GLN A 179 -9.53 9.48 -5.58
CA GLN A 179 -8.79 10.73 -5.67
C GLN A 179 -8.93 11.53 -4.37
N ASN A 180 -10.16 11.76 -3.92
CA ASN A 180 -10.41 12.49 -2.67
C ASN A 180 -9.82 11.76 -1.44
N TYR A 181 -9.94 10.43 -1.39
CA TYR A 181 -9.34 9.62 -0.33
C TYR A 181 -7.82 9.82 -0.26
N TYR A 182 -7.13 9.77 -1.41
CA TYR A 182 -5.68 9.96 -1.44
C TYR A 182 -5.29 11.40 -1.13
N ASP A 183 -6.04 12.38 -1.61
CA ASP A 183 -5.83 13.79 -1.27
C ASP A 183 -5.93 14.03 0.24
N GLN A 184 -6.92 13.42 0.89
CA GLN A 184 -7.06 13.44 2.35
C GLN A 184 -5.93 12.67 3.06
N ALA A 185 -5.50 11.53 2.52
CA ALA A 185 -4.37 10.79 3.07
C ALA A 185 -3.09 11.64 3.07
N LEU A 186 -2.81 12.33 1.97
CA LEU A 186 -1.65 13.21 1.84
C LEU A 186 -1.67 14.40 2.80
N GLN A 187 -2.85 14.82 3.27
CA GLN A 187 -3.00 15.99 4.14
C GLN A 187 -3.07 15.66 5.62
N TYR A 188 -3.63 14.49 5.97
CA TYR A 188 -4.11 14.21 7.33
C TYR A 188 -3.63 12.88 7.93
N ALA A 189 -3.03 11.99 7.14
CA ALA A 189 -2.47 10.74 7.68
C ALA A 189 -1.03 10.96 8.14
N ASP A 190 -0.53 10.17 9.09
CA ASP A 190 0.91 10.16 9.38
C ASP A 190 1.69 9.56 8.20
N ALA A 191 1.10 8.57 7.52
CA ALA A 191 1.69 7.98 6.32
C ALA A 191 0.65 7.72 5.22
N ALA A 192 0.98 8.18 4.01
CA ALA A 192 0.18 7.97 2.80
C ALA A 192 0.98 7.17 1.76
N PHE A 193 0.49 5.98 1.41
CA PHE A 193 1.09 5.11 0.41
C PHE A 193 0.21 5.07 -0.84
N TYR A 194 0.78 5.40 -2.01
CA TYR A 194 0.20 5.10 -3.31
C TYR A 194 0.84 3.82 -3.87
N PHE A 195 0.00 2.83 -4.20
CA PHE A 195 0.42 1.61 -4.86
C PHE A 195 -0.22 1.52 -6.25
N GLY A 196 0.55 1.73 -7.31
CA GLY A 196 -0.01 1.78 -8.65
C GLY A 196 0.98 2.14 -9.75
N HIS A 197 0.48 2.73 -10.84
CA HIS A 197 1.29 3.14 -11.98
C HIS A 197 1.72 4.61 -11.89
N SER A 198 3.01 4.89 -12.11
CA SER A 198 3.47 6.29 -12.25
C SER A 198 3.02 6.92 -13.57
N ARG A 199 2.60 6.09 -14.55
CA ARG A 199 2.17 6.50 -15.90
C ARG A 199 3.17 7.44 -16.61
N ASN A 200 4.48 7.14 -16.54
CA ASN A 200 5.53 8.03 -17.05
C ASN A 200 5.42 9.48 -16.50
N GLY A 201 5.14 9.59 -15.20
CA GLY A 201 5.03 10.86 -14.50
C GLY A 201 3.66 11.51 -14.54
N GLY A 202 2.65 10.84 -15.10
CA GLY A 202 1.27 11.33 -15.10
C GLY A 202 0.43 10.94 -13.88
N GLY A 203 0.81 9.87 -13.18
CA GLY A 203 0.16 9.41 -11.95
C GLY A 203 0.55 10.24 -10.71
N PRO A 204 0.04 9.91 -9.51
CA PRO A 204 -0.79 8.76 -9.18
C PRO A 204 -2.13 8.76 -9.90
N ASP A 205 -2.56 7.61 -10.42
CA ASP A 205 -3.80 7.48 -11.21
C ASP A 205 -4.76 6.45 -10.58
N PHE A 206 -6.04 6.84 -10.52
CA PHE A 206 -7.15 6.05 -9.97
C PHE A 206 -8.22 5.77 -11.02
N ALA A 207 -8.02 6.20 -12.27
CA ALA A 207 -8.92 5.94 -13.38
C ALA A 207 -8.36 4.82 -14.28
N PRO A 208 -9.22 4.15 -15.07
CA PRO A 208 -8.76 3.32 -16.18
C PRO A 208 -7.83 4.10 -17.12
N PRO A 209 -6.83 3.45 -17.73
CA PRO A 209 -5.89 4.11 -18.62
C PRO A 209 -6.60 4.79 -19.80
N LYS A 210 -6.12 5.97 -20.19
CA LYS A 210 -6.49 6.57 -21.47
C LYS A 210 -5.70 5.91 -22.59
N PHE A 211 -6.38 5.31 -23.55
CA PHE A 211 -5.76 4.68 -24.72
C PHE A 211 -5.61 5.65 -25.90
N ILE A 212 -4.68 5.35 -26.80
CA ILE A 212 -4.61 6.01 -28.11
C ILE A 212 -5.84 5.53 -28.92
N PRO A 213 -6.65 6.45 -29.50
CA PRO A 213 -7.84 6.08 -30.25
C PRO A 213 -7.59 4.97 -31.28
N GLY A 214 -8.44 3.95 -31.29
CA GLY A 214 -8.33 2.80 -32.20
C GLY A 214 -7.27 1.77 -31.82
N THR A 215 -6.61 1.89 -30.67
CA THR A 215 -5.59 0.93 -30.21
C THR A 215 -5.80 0.53 -28.74
N ASN A 216 -5.14 -0.55 -28.31
CA ASN A 216 -5.05 -0.97 -26.91
C ASN A 216 -3.79 -0.46 -26.20
N LYS A 217 -3.13 0.58 -26.75
CA LYS A 217 -1.90 1.15 -26.18
C LYS A 217 -2.23 2.38 -25.34
N VAL A 218 -1.68 2.44 -24.12
CA VAL A 218 -1.84 3.58 -23.22
C VAL A 218 -1.24 4.84 -23.85
N ASN A 219 -1.96 5.95 -23.78
CA ASN A 219 -1.56 7.24 -24.36
C ASN A 219 -0.58 7.99 -23.45
N TYR A 220 0.65 7.46 -23.33
CA TYR A 220 1.67 8.08 -22.50
C TYR A 220 2.10 9.46 -23.00
N ALA A 221 2.39 9.60 -24.30
CA ALA A 221 2.93 10.84 -24.85
C ALA A 221 1.87 11.95 -24.99
N GLY A 222 0.70 11.60 -25.54
CA GLY A 222 -0.37 12.57 -25.83
C GLY A 222 -1.20 12.96 -24.61
N TYR A 223 -1.22 12.13 -23.56
CA TYR A 223 -2.00 12.40 -22.35
C TYR A 223 -1.15 12.50 -21.08
N TYR A 224 -0.56 11.38 -20.62
CA TYR A 224 0.02 11.33 -19.28
C TYR A 224 1.27 12.22 -19.08
N LYS A 225 2.20 12.22 -20.04
CA LYS A 225 3.39 13.09 -20.01
C LYS A 225 3.04 14.56 -20.18
N LYS A 226 2.01 14.86 -20.98
CA LYS A 226 1.59 16.22 -21.31
C LYS A 226 0.81 16.90 -20.19
N TYR A 227 -0.25 16.25 -19.70
CA TYR A 227 -1.18 16.87 -18.75
C TYR A 227 -0.86 16.55 -17.29
N ARG A 228 -0.16 15.44 -17.04
CA ARG A 228 0.23 14.97 -15.70
C ARG A 228 -0.88 15.10 -14.63
N PRO A 229 -2.10 14.61 -14.89
CA PRO A 229 -3.27 14.99 -14.10
C PRO A 229 -3.19 14.55 -12.64
N GLY A 230 -2.77 13.31 -12.39
CA GLY A 230 -2.62 12.76 -11.04
C GLY A 230 -1.52 13.46 -10.26
N PHE A 231 -0.39 13.70 -10.93
CA PHE A 231 0.75 14.38 -10.33
C PHE A 231 0.42 15.80 -9.90
N ASN A 232 -0.26 16.57 -10.76
CA ASN A 232 -0.63 17.94 -10.45
C ASN A 232 -1.61 18.01 -9.27
N LYS A 233 -2.59 17.10 -9.20
CA LYS A 233 -3.50 17.01 -8.05
C LYS A 233 -2.77 16.65 -6.76
N MET A 234 -1.86 15.68 -6.80
CA MET A 234 -1.04 15.34 -5.64
C MET A 234 -0.23 16.55 -5.13
N LEU A 235 0.41 17.31 -6.04
CA LEU A 235 1.14 18.52 -5.65
C LEU A 235 0.23 19.60 -5.06
N GLN A 236 -1.00 19.74 -5.59
CA GLN A 236 -2.00 20.64 -5.03
C GLN A 236 -2.42 20.20 -3.62
N SER A 237 -2.66 18.91 -3.40
CA SER A 237 -3.03 18.38 -2.08
C SER A 237 -1.93 18.61 -1.05
N LEU A 238 -0.67 18.56 -1.48
CA LEU A 238 0.50 18.81 -0.65
C LEU A 238 0.89 20.29 -0.55
N SER A 239 0.20 21.24 -1.21
CA SER A 239 0.68 22.63 -1.25
C SER A 239 0.56 23.37 0.08
N ASN A 240 -0.21 22.84 1.04
CA ASN A 240 -0.30 23.40 2.38
C ASN A 240 0.74 22.76 3.32
N PRO A 241 1.82 23.46 3.71
CA PRO A 241 2.89 22.88 4.54
C PRO A 241 2.46 22.54 5.97
N SER A 242 1.33 23.08 6.46
CA SER A 242 0.77 22.75 7.78
C SER A 242 -0.03 21.44 7.80
N ARG A 243 -0.29 20.84 6.64
CA ARG A 243 -1.13 19.66 6.46
C ARG A 243 -0.51 18.75 5.40
N GLN A 244 0.50 17.99 5.82
CA GLN A 244 1.19 17.03 4.97
C GLN A 244 1.43 15.75 5.77
N ALA A 245 1.28 14.60 5.13
CA ALA A 245 1.68 13.34 5.72
C ALA A 245 3.19 13.34 5.99
N ASP A 246 3.59 12.84 7.15
CA ASP A 246 5.00 12.73 7.52
C ASP A 246 5.75 11.76 6.62
N VAL A 247 5.05 10.75 6.09
CA VAL A 247 5.61 9.77 5.15
C VAL A 247 4.74 9.66 3.91
N ILE A 248 5.36 9.79 2.75
CA ILE A 248 4.71 9.61 1.44
C ILE A 248 5.41 8.48 0.70
N GLY A 249 4.72 7.38 0.48
CA GLY A 249 5.22 6.25 -0.29
C GLY A 249 4.68 6.22 -1.71
N MET A 250 5.53 6.41 -2.71
CA MET A 250 5.18 6.29 -4.14
C MET A 250 5.60 4.93 -4.68
N MET A 251 4.83 3.89 -4.35
CA MET A 251 5.05 2.48 -4.69
C MET A 251 4.63 2.21 -6.14
N SER A 252 5.40 2.79 -7.04
CA SER A 252 5.18 2.78 -8.49
C SER A 252 6.53 2.84 -9.22
N CYS A 253 6.57 2.32 -10.45
CA CYS A 253 7.80 2.16 -11.24
C CYS A 253 8.45 3.50 -11.63
N ASN A 254 9.76 3.61 -11.41
CA ASN A 254 10.55 4.81 -11.65
C ASN A 254 9.90 6.08 -11.08
N SER A 255 9.37 5.99 -9.86
CA SER A 255 8.65 7.11 -9.23
C SER A 255 9.60 8.24 -8.83
N ARG A 256 10.89 7.95 -8.58
CA ARG A 256 11.89 8.96 -8.25
C ARG A 256 12.07 9.97 -9.39
N ASP A 257 12.45 9.50 -10.57
CA ASP A 257 12.74 10.39 -11.72
C ASP A 257 11.51 11.21 -12.12
N ASN A 258 10.33 10.61 -11.97
CA ASN A 258 9.08 11.24 -12.36
C ASN A 258 8.62 12.31 -11.37
N PHE A 259 8.82 12.13 -10.06
CA PHE A 259 8.12 12.91 -9.04
C PHE A 259 9.04 13.66 -8.07
N MET A 260 10.25 13.15 -7.81
CA MET A 260 11.02 13.51 -6.61
C MET A 260 11.36 15.00 -6.50
N SER A 261 11.85 15.60 -7.59
CA SER A 261 12.30 17.00 -7.58
C SER A 261 11.20 17.95 -7.11
N LYS A 262 10.00 17.82 -7.67
CA LYS A 262 8.85 18.67 -7.30
C LYS A 262 8.24 18.24 -5.96
N LEU A 263 8.14 16.93 -5.68
CA LEU A 263 7.67 16.44 -4.38
C LEU A 263 8.49 17.01 -3.23
N ARG A 264 9.83 16.97 -3.30
CA ARG A 264 10.69 17.56 -2.27
C ARG A 264 10.50 19.07 -2.13
N SER A 265 10.23 19.78 -3.23
CA SER A 265 10.02 21.23 -3.19
C SER A 265 8.69 21.63 -2.54
N THR A 266 7.65 20.79 -2.70
CA THR A 266 6.28 21.04 -2.22
C THR A 266 6.05 20.45 -0.82
N ALA A 267 6.49 19.23 -0.58
CA ALA A 267 6.37 18.49 0.68
C ALA A 267 7.72 18.37 1.39
N ARG A 268 8.26 19.52 1.83
CA ARG A 268 9.63 19.62 2.37
C ARG A 268 9.82 18.85 3.68
N ASN A 269 8.76 18.72 4.46
CA ASN A 269 8.78 18.12 5.80
C ASN A 269 8.46 16.61 5.79
N SER A 270 7.93 16.12 4.68
CA SER A 270 7.61 14.70 4.49
C SER A 270 8.85 13.90 4.12
N GLY A 271 9.01 12.72 4.71
CA GLY A 271 9.86 11.67 4.16
C GLY A 271 9.19 11.06 2.93
N VAL A 272 9.94 10.89 1.83
CA VAL A 272 9.37 10.37 0.58
C VAL A 272 10.07 9.08 0.19
N ILE A 273 9.31 8.00 0.03
CA ILE A 273 9.79 6.69 -0.41
C ILE A 273 9.46 6.54 -1.90
N THR A 274 10.45 6.25 -2.74
CA THR A 274 10.28 6.14 -4.20
C THR A 274 11.09 4.98 -4.77
N SER A 275 10.97 4.73 -6.08
CA SER A 275 11.79 3.77 -6.81
C SER A 275 12.60 4.44 -7.92
N THR A 276 13.83 3.99 -8.14
CA THR A 276 14.76 4.49 -9.19
C THR A 276 14.68 3.70 -10.51
N ALA A 277 13.90 2.62 -10.55
CA ALA A 277 13.86 1.71 -11.68
C ALA A 277 12.44 1.24 -12.00
N VAL A 278 12.28 0.61 -13.17
CA VAL A 278 11.07 -0.13 -13.50
C VAL A 278 11.09 -1.42 -12.70
N LEU A 279 10.25 -1.46 -11.65
CA LEU A 279 10.15 -2.57 -10.73
C LEU A 279 8.99 -3.50 -11.10
N THR A 280 9.06 -4.75 -10.65
CA THR A 280 7.91 -5.64 -10.72
C THR A 280 6.84 -5.21 -9.72
N VAL A 281 5.61 -5.65 -9.95
CA VAL A 281 4.49 -5.41 -9.01
C VAL A 281 4.80 -5.99 -7.62
N GLU A 282 5.46 -7.14 -7.56
CA GLU A 282 5.95 -7.73 -6.32
C GLU A 282 6.84 -6.76 -5.55
N GLU A 283 7.88 -6.22 -6.20
CA GLU A 283 8.88 -5.37 -5.54
C GLU A 283 8.28 -4.09 -4.92
N VAL A 284 7.39 -3.40 -5.64
CA VAL A 284 6.74 -2.20 -5.09
C VAL A 284 5.72 -2.55 -4.00
N TYR A 285 5.04 -3.69 -4.11
CA TYR A 285 4.09 -4.18 -3.12
C TYR A 285 4.78 -4.58 -1.81
N THR A 286 5.90 -5.29 -1.90
CA THR A 286 6.68 -5.71 -0.73
C THR A 286 7.38 -4.53 -0.05
N ALA A 287 7.89 -3.56 -0.80
CA ALA A 287 8.43 -2.33 -0.24
C ALA A 287 7.38 -1.55 0.56
N MET A 288 6.13 -1.49 0.07
CA MET A 288 5.01 -0.91 0.81
C MET A 288 4.78 -1.62 2.15
N ILE A 289 4.74 -2.95 2.15
CA ILE A 289 4.61 -3.78 3.36
C ILE A 289 5.74 -3.48 4.34
N GLY A 290 6.98 -3.39 3.85
CA GLY A 290 8.15 -3.03 4.64
C GLY A 290 8.06 -1.65 5.28
N GLY A 291 7.56 -0.65 4.53
CA GLY A 291 7.37 0.70 5.04
C GLY A 291 6.32 0.75 6.15
N MET A 292 5.17 0.11 5.94
CA MET A 292 4.12 0.02 6.96
C MET A 292 4.61 -0.72 8.21
N ASP A 293 5.24 -1.88 8.07
CA ASP A 293 5.76 -2.64 9.22
C ASP A 293 6.86 -1.86 9.96
N GLY A 294 7.74 -1.16 9.24
CA GLY A 294 8.75 -0.30 9.83
C GLY A 294 8.17 0.83 10.67
N LEU A 295 7.09 1.47 10.20
CA LEU A 295 6.38 2.51 10.95
C LEU A 295 5.79 1.96 12.25
N LEU A 296 5.08 0.82 12.14
CA LEU A 296 4.42 0.17 13.28
C LEU A 296 5.41 -0.33 14.34
N ARG A 297 6.67 -0.52 13.99
CA ARG A 297 7.75 -0.90 14.90
C ARG A 297 8.46 0.27 15.57
N GLY A 298 8.21 1.50 15.12
CA GLY A 298 9.03 2.64 15.50
C GLY A 298 10.45 2.54 14.98
N GLN A 299 10.67 2.02 13.77
CA GLN A 299 12.04 1.91 13.26
C GLN A 299 12.55 3.27 12.76
N CYS A 300 13.81 3.54 13.08
CA CYS A 300 14.53 4.75 12.75
C CYS A 300 15.50 4.49 11.60
N GLN A 301 15.78 5.52 10.78
CA GLN A 301 16.81 5.59 9.74
C GLN A 301 17.25 4.23 9.14
N LYS A 302 18.35 3.64 9.62
CA LYS A 302 18.95 2.41 9.06
C LYS A 302 18.03 1.20 9.19
N SER A 303 17.36 1.03 10.33
CA SER A 303 16.42 -0.07 10.55
C SER A 303 15.19 0.08 9.66
N TYR A 304 14.69 1.29 9.50
CA TYR A 304 13.57 1.57 8.59
C TYR A 304 13.93 1.29 7.13
N TYR A 305 15.12 1.76 6.71
CA TYR A 305 15.69 1.45 5.40
C TYR A 305 15.80 -0.06 5.15
N LYS A 306 16.23 -0.82 6.17
CA LYS A 306 16.33 -2.27 6.08
C LYS A 306 14.96 -2.89 5.82
N SER A 307 13.92 -2.48 6.53
CA SER A 307 12.55 -2.98 6.32
C SER A 307 12.01 -2.71 4.92
N LEU A 308 12.39 -1.60 4.29
CA LEU A 308 12.03 -1.29 2.90
C LEU A 308 12.79 -2.14 1.85
N ARG A 309 13.94 -2.73 2.24
CA ARG A 309 14.97 -3.23 1.34
C ARG A 309 15.35 -4.70 1.62
N MET A 310 14.37 -5.53 1.98
CA MET A 310 14.64 -6.91 2.39
C MET A 310 14.91 -7.88 1.23
N THR A 311 14.64 -7.46 -0.01
CA THR A 311 15.05 -8.19 -1.22
C THR A 311 16.19 -7.44 -1.92
N GLU A 312 17.02 -8.14 -2.69
CA GLU A 312 18.10 -7.53 -3.46
C GLU A 312 17.59 -6.41 -4.38
N ARG A 313 16.48 -6.66 -5.09
CA ARG A 313 15.93 -5.65 -6.00
C ARG A 313 15.32 -4.47 -5.26
N ASN A 314 14.70 -4.67 -4.08
CA ASN A 314 14.30 -3.53 -3.25
C ASN A 314 15.51 -2.74 -2.75
N ALA A 315 16.57 -3.42 -2.31
CA ALA A 315 17.79 -2.80 -1.79
C ALA A 315 18.45 -1.86 -2.80
N ASN A 316 18.48 -2.28 -4.06
CA ASN A 316 19.12 -1.52 -5.13
C ASN A 316 18.26 -0.37 -5.67
N ASN A 317 16.93 -0.42 -5.50
CA ASN A 317 16.03 0.46 -6.26
C ASN A 317 15.02 1.26 -5.44
N ILE A 318 14.73 0.89 -4.19
CA ILE A 318 13.83 1.67 -3.34
C ILE A 318 14.66 2.72 -2.61
N THR A 319 14.29 3.99 -2.66
CA THR A 319 14.97 5.08 -1.94
C THR A 319 14.02 5.76 -0.96
N MET A 320 14.59 6.47 0.02
CA MET A 320 13.84 7.23 1.00
C MET A 320 14.56 8.55 1.29
N ASP A 321 13.98 9.68 0.96
CA ASP A 321 14.65 10.98 1.10
C ASP A 321 13.88 11.86 2.09
N GLY A 322 14.61 12.61 2.92
CA GLY A 322 14.05 13.56 3.88
C GLY A 322 13.23 12.96 5.04
N MET A 323 13.34 11.65 5.30
CA MET A 323 12.61 11.02 6.40
C MET A 323 13.33 11.15 7.75
N PHE A 324 14.66 10.97 7.77
CA PHE A 324 15.52 11.05 8.97
C PHE A 324 16.80 11.84 8.71
N GLU A 325 16.76 12.76 7.75
CA GLU A 325 17.87 13.62 7.33
C GLU A 325 17.76 14.99 7.99
#